data_AF-A0A4Y7U3G3-F1
#
_entry.id   AF-A0A4Y7U3G3-F1
#
_cell.length_a   1.000
_cell.length_b   1.000
_cell.length_c   1.000
_cell.angle_alpha   90.00
_cell.angle_beta   90.00
_cell.angle_gamma   90.00
#
_symmetry.space_group_name_H-M   'P 1'
#
loop_
_entity.id
_entity.type
_entity.pdbx_description
1 polymer ?
#
loop_
_entity_poly.entity_id
_entity_poly.type
_entity_poly.pdbx_seq_one_letter_code
_entity_poly.pdbx_strand_id
1 'polypeptide(L)'
;IQQINGDYYGSKETLTESLPYLKNDNNYAVAINNFFGIADKELSLYDDAILYYKKAIKDSKDTLSKQAPLNNIAVVYIKQKKYPEAIAILESIVKSNILSDK
;
A
#
# COMPACT_ATOMS: atom_id res chain seq x y z
N ILE A 1 2.18 -15.97 -4.42
CA ILE A 1 3.07 -16.92 -5.15
C ILE A 1 3.80 -16.19 -6.29
N GLN A 2 3.11 -15.49 -7.21
CA GLN A 2 3.76 -14.75 -8.31
C GLN A 2 4.66 -13.58 -7.85
N GLN A 3 4.18 -12.69 -6.96
CA GLN A 3 5.02 -11.60 -6.42
C GLN A 3 6.25 -12.10 -5.65
N ILE A 4 6.12 -13.23 -4.96
CA ILE A 4 7.22 -13.86 -4.20
C ILE A 4 8.30 -14.36 -5.18
N ASN A 5 7.91 -14.74 -6.39
CA ASN A 5 8.80 -15.17 -7.46
C ASN A 5 9.27 -14.01 -8.36
N GLY A 6 8.95 -12.76 -8.03
CA GLY A 6 9.33 -11.57 -8.80
C GLY A 6 8.47 -11.28 -10.04
N ASP A 7 7.41 -12.06 -10.29
CA ASP A 7 6.48 -11.80 -11.38
C ASP A 7 5.40 -10.80 -10.95
N TYR A 8 5.76 -9.52 -10.98
CA TYR A 8 4.88 -8.43 -10.59
C TYR A 8 3.86 -8.09 -11.69
N TYR A 9 4.17 -8.33 -12.97
CA TYR A 9 3.23 -8.11 -14.06
C TYR A 9 2.09 -9.14 -14.05
N GLY A 10 2.41 -10.43 -13.92
CA GLY A 10 1.40 -11.48 -13.76
C GLY A 10 0.59 -11.30 -12.48
N SER A 11 1.21 -10.79 -11.41
CA SER A 11 0.46 -10.43 -10.21
C SER A 11 -0.56 -9.33 -10.45
N LYS A 12 -0.24 -8.31 -11.26
CA LYS A 12 -1.20 -7.24 -11.59
C LYS A 12 -2.34 -7.75 -12.46
N GLU A 13 -2.05 -8.67 -13.38
CA GLU A 13 -3.07 -9.34 -14.19
C GLU A 13 -4.04 -10.13 -13.30
N THR A 14 -3.52 -10.98 -12.43
CA THR A 14 -4.33 -11.76 -11.47
C THR A 14 -5.17 -10.87 -10.56
N LEU A 15 -4.60 -9.77 -10.06
CA LEU A 15 -5.35 -8.79 -9.24
C LEU A 15 -6.47 -8.14 -10.05
N THR A 16 -6.23 -7.81 -11.33
CA THR A 16 -7.23 -7.22 -12.22
C THR A 16 -8.38 -8.18 -12.49
N GLU A 17 -8.07 -9.46 -12.75
CA GLU A 17 -9.07 -10.51 -12.94
C GLU A 17 -9.91 -10.75 -11.69
N SER A 18 -9.35 -10.49 -10.49
CA SER A 18 -10.08 -10.65 -9.23
C SER A 18 -11.11 -9.52 -8.97
N LEU A 19 -10.97 -8.36 -9.62
CA LEU A 19 -11.79 -7.16 -9.34
C LEU A 19 -13.31 -7.40 -9.43
N PRO A 20 -13.85 -8.11 -10.44
CA PRO A 20 -15.30 -8.36 -10.54
C PRO A 20 -15.87 -9.23 -9.40
N TYR A 21 -15.01 -9.95 -8.69
CA TYR A 21 -15.41 -10.84 -7.59
C TYR A 21 -15.45 -10.13 -6.24
N LEU A 22 -15.04 -8.86 -6.18
CA LEU A 22 -15.12 -7.99 -5.00
C LEU A 22 -16.54 -7.52 -4.77
N LYS A 23 -17.42 -8.41 -4.32
CA LYS A 23 -18.77 -8.03 -3.92
C LYS A 23 -18.70 -7.24 -2.60
N ASN A 24 -18.79 -5.92 -2.67
CA ASN A 24 -19.22 -4.98 -1.61
C ASN A 24 -18.47 -4.98 -0.26
N ASP A 25 -17.30 -5.61 -0.14
CA ASP A 25 -16.50 -5.55 1.08
C ASP A 25 -15.24 -4.69 0.89
N ASN A 26 -15.28 -3.50 1.48
CA ASN A 26 -14.21 -2.50 1.49
C ASN A 26 -12.86 -3.06 1.97
N ASN A 27 -12.84 -4.10 2.82
CA ASN A 27 -11.58 -4.64 3.33
C ASN A 27 -10.76 -5.30 2.21
N TYR A 28 -11.41 -5.91 1.22
CA TYR A 28 -10.70 -6.44 0.06
C TYR A 28 -10.19 -5.33 -0.88
N ALA A 29 -10.91 -4.21 -0.97
CA ALA A 29 -10.45 -3.05 -1.75
C ALA A 29 -9.14 -2.47 -1.19
N VAL A 30 -9.02 -2.40 0.15
CA VAL A 30 -7.78 -1.99 0.82
C VAL A 30 -6.63 -2.94 0.47
N ALA A 31 -6.86 -4.25 0.61
CA ALA A 31 -5.85 -5.27 0.36
C ALA A 31 -5.38 -5.25 -1.11
N ILE A 32 -6.32 -5.18 -2.06
CA ILE A 32 -6.01 -5.19 -3.50
C ILE A 32 -5.25 -3.93 -3.92
N ASN A 33 -5.70 -2.76 -3.48
CA ASN A 33 -4.96 -1.53 -3.74
C ASN A 33 -3.55 -1.59 -3.13
N ASN A 34 -3.39 -2.17 -1.94
CA ASN A 34 -2.06 -2.36 -1.35
C ASN A 34 -1.20 -3.32 -2.20
N PHE A 35 -1.75 -4.41 -2.72
CA PHE A 35 -1.00 -5.35 -3.58
C PHE A 35 -0.65 -4.78 -4.96
N PHE A 36 -1.51 -3.98 -5.57
CA PHE A 36 -1.16 -3.21 -6.77
C PHE A 36 0.00 -2.26 -6.50
N GLY A 37 -0.07 -1.53 -5.38
CA GLY A 37 1.02 -0.63 -4.98
C GLY A 37 2.34 -1.36 -4.76
N ILE A 38 2.32 -2.57 -4.19
CA ILE A 38 3.53 -3.39 -4.00
C ILE A 38 4.12 -3.78 -5.35
N ALA A 39 3.29 -4.27 -6.27
CA ALA A 39 3.74 -4.65 -7.61
C ALA A 39 4.38 -3.46 -8.35
N ASP A 40 3.74 -2.29 -8.32
CA ASP A 40 4.26 -1.08 -8.97
C ASP A 40 5.55 -0.58 -8.31
N LYS A 41 5.66 -0.67 -6.98
CA LYS A 41 6.89 -0.33 -6.25
C LYS A 41 8.06 -1.21 -6.69
N GLU A 42 7.84 -2.52 -6.80
CA GLU A 42 8.91 -3.46 -7.21
C GLU A 42 9.28 -3.30 -8.69
N LEU A 43 8.32 -2.90 -9.54
CA LEU A 43 8.56 -2.49 -10.92
C LEU A 43 9.17 -1.08 -11.04
N SER A 44 9.46 -0.41 -9.92
CA SER A 44 9.95 0.98 -9.86
C SER A 44 9.02 2.04 -10.47
N LEU A 45 7.74 1.71 -10.62
CA LEU A 45 6.65 2.62 -11.00
C LEU A 45 6.15 3.37 -9.74
N TYR A 46 7.01 4.22 -9.19
CA TYR A 46 6.81 4.78 -7.85
C TYR A 46 5.57 5.67 -7.72
N ASP A 47 5.23 6.43 -8.75
CA ASP A 47 4.06 7.33 -8.70
C ASP A 47 2.75 6.53 -8.71
N ASP A 48 2.67 5.47 -9.51
CA ASP A 48 1.54 4.54 -9.53
C ASP A 48 1.44 3.78 -8.20
N ALA A 49 2.58 3.34 -7.65
CA ALA A 49 2.62 2.70 -6.34
C ALA A 49 2.00 3.61 -5.26
N ILE A 50 2.42 4.88 -5.20
CA ILE A 50 1.87 5.87 -4.28
C ILE A 50 0.37 6.09 -4.52
N LEU A 51 -0.07 6.15 -5.78
CA LEU A 51 -1.49 6.30 -6.12
C LEU A 51 -2.33 5.16 -5.53
N TYR A 52 -1.90 3.91 -5.70
CA TYR A 52 -2.61 2.75 -5.17
C TYR A 52 -2.58 2.68 -3.64
N TYR A 53 -1.45 2.98 -3.00
CA TYR A 53 -1.41 3.07 -1.54
C TYR A 53 -2.35 4.16 -0.99
N LYS A 54 -2.46 5.31 -1.66
CA LYS A 54 -3.43 6.37 -1.29
C LYS A 54 -4.88 5.91 -1.44
N LYS A 55 -5.21 5.13 -2.47
CA LYS A 55 -6.53 4.51 -2.60
C LYS A 55 -6.81 3.55 -1.44
N ALA A 56 -5.85 2.69 -1.10
CA ALA A 56 -5.98 1.78 0.05
C ALA A 56 -6.24 2.54 1.37
N ILE A 57 -5.55 3.65 1.59
CA ILE A 57 -5.74 4.51 2.78
C ILE A 57 -7.15 5.13 2.79
N LYS A 58 -7.63 5.60 1.64
CA LYS A 58 -8.96 6.20 1.50
C LYS A 58 -10.07 5.20 1.80
N ASP A 59 -9.91 3.95 1.36
CA ASP A 59 -10.92 2.90 1.49
C ASP A 59 -10.85 2.18 2.86
N SER A 60 -9.80 2.44 3.65
CA SER A 60 -9.60 1.87 4.98
C SER A 60 -10.57 2.45 6.01
N LYS A 61 -11.29 1.57 6.73
CA LYS A 61 -12.28 1.94 7.76
C LYS A 61 -11.66 2.28 9.12
N ASP A 62 -10.49 1.74 9.41
CA ASP A 62 -9.81 1.88 10.70
C ASP A 62 -8.36 2.34 10.53
N THR A 63 -7.77 2.77 11.64
CA THR A 63 -6.41 3.30 11.67
C THR A 63 -5.35 2.22 11.45
N LEU A 64 -5.61 0.97 11.84
CA LEU A 64 -4.67 -0.14 11.71
C LEU A 64 -4.50 -0.53 10.24
N SER A 65 -5.59 -0.61 9.49
CA SER A 65 -5.60 -0.92 8.05
C SER A 65 -4.82 0.10 7.20
N LYS A 66 -4.67 1.34 7.69
CA LYS A 66 -3.90 2.41 7.01
C LYS A 66 -2.40 2.27 7.20
N GLN A 67 -1.94 1.56 8.23
CA GLN A 67 -0.52 1.51 8.61
C GLN A 67 0.34 0.88 7.52
N ALA A 68 -0.09 -0.25 6.95
CA ALA A 68 0.69 -0.93 5.91
C ALA A 68 0.86 -0.07 4.63
N PRO A 69 -0.20 0.50 4.03
CA PRO A 69 -0.06 1.43 2.91
C PRO A 69 0.79 2.66 3.23
N LEU A 70 0.65 3.26 4.42
CA LEU A 70 1.47 4.41 4.83
C LEU A 70 2.95 4.05 4.91
N ASN A 71 3.28 2.92 5.54
CA ASN A 71 4.65 2.42 5.62
C ASN A 71 5.22 2.17 4.21
N ASN A 72 4.41 1.61 3.31
CA ASN A 72 4.85 1.37 1.94
C ASN A 72 5.12 2.67 1.16
N ILE A 73 4.35 3.75 1.39
CA ILE A 73 4.66 5.08 0.83
C ILE A 73 6.00 5.59 1.36
N ALA A 74 6.27 5.44 2.66
CA ALA A 74 7.55 5.83 3.24
C ALA A 74 8.72 5.06 2.58
N VAL A 75 8.55 3.75 2.34
CA VAL A 75 9.55 2.94 1.61
C VAL A 75 9.77 3.45 0.18
N VAL A 76 8.72 3.85 -0.53
CA VAL A 76 8.86 4.46 -1.87
C VAL A 76 9.66 5.76 -1.78
N TYR A 77 9.38 6.62 -0.81
CA TYR A 77 10.14 7.85 -0.61
C TYR A 77 11.61 7.60 -0.26
N ILE A 78 11.92 6.58 0.54
CA ILE A 78 13.31 6.15 0.79
C ILE A 78 14.00 5.74 -0.53
N LYS A 79 13.33 4.95 -1.38
CA LYS A 79 13.86 4.57 -2.71
C LYS A 79 14.08 5.78 -3.62
N GLN A 80 13.21 6.79 -3.53
CA GLN A 80 13.35 8.07 -4.24
C GLN A 80 14.34 9.05 -3.58
N LYS A 81 14.98 8.67 -2.46
CA LYS A 81 15.86 9.54 -1.63
C LYS A 81 15.16 10.78 -1.04
N LYS A 82 13.83 10.74 -0.95
CA LYS A 82 12.97 11.75 -0.32
C LYS A 82 12.85 11.49 1.18
N TYR A 83 13.98 11.60 1.88
CA TYR A 83 14.06 11.23 3.29
C TYR A 83 13.18 12.07 4.22
N PRO A 84 13.04 13.40 4.06
CA PRO A 84 12.15 14.21 4.90
C PRO A 84 10.69 13.72 4.87
N GLU A 85 10.18 13.41 3.69
CA GLU A 85 8.81 12.92 3.51
C GLU A 85 8.61 11.52 4.09
N ALA A 86 9.61 10.64 3.96
CA ALA A 86 9.58 9.32 4.59
C ALA A 86 9.56 9.42 6.12
N ILE A 87 10.41 10.27 6.70
CA ILE A 87 10.49 10.47 8.16
C ILE A 87 9.14 10.98 8.70
N ALA A 88 8.56 12.00 8.06
CA ALA A 88 7.27 12.56 8.48
C ALA A 88 6.15 11.50 8.54
N ILE A 89 6.12 10.57 7.56
CA ILE A 89 5.15 9.47 7.56
C ILE A 89 5.43 8.47 8.68
N LEU A 90 6.69 8.06 8.84
CA LEU A 90 7.08 7.07 9.86
C LEU A 90 6.83 7.59 11.28
N GLU A 91 7.10 8.87 11.54
CA GLU A 91 6.77 9.51 12.81
C GLU A 91 5.27 9.53 13.08
N SER A 92 4.46 9.82 12.07
CA SER A 92 3.00 9.77 12.17
C SER A 92 2.49 8.36 12.51
N ILE A 93 3.07 7.33 11.91
CA ILE A 93 2.73 5.92 12.18
C ILE A 93 3.03 5.57 13.65
N VAL A 94 4.25 5.85 14.12
CA VAL A 94 4.67 5.55 15.50
C VAL A 94 3.78 6.27 16.51
N LYS A 95 3.51 7.56 16.28
CA LYS A 95 2.63 8.35 17.16
C LYS A 95 1.21 7.77 17.22
N SER A 96 0.68 7.30 16.08
CA SER A 96 -0.64 6.69 16.02
C SER A 96 -0.73 5.39 16.82
N ASN A 97 0.30 4.53 16.75
CA ASN A 97 0.33 3.27 17.50
C ASN A 97 0.39 3.52 19.02
N ILE A 98 1.18 4.50 19.46
CA ILE A 98 1.28 4.88 20.88
C ILE A 98 -0.06 5.40 21.42
N LEU A 99 -0.87 6.04 20.59
CA LEU A 99 -2.18 6.57 20.96
C LEU A 99 -3.30 5.53 20.93
N SER A 100 -3.17 4.44 20.15
CA SER A 100 -4.15 3.35 20.10
C SER A 100 -4.01 2.33 21.23
N ASP A 101 -2.85 2.30 21.91
CA ASP A 101 -2.54 1.36 23.00
C ASP A 101 -2.88 1.92 24.41
N LYS A 102 -3.70 2.98 24.49
CA LYS A 102 -4.18 3.62 25.73
C LYS A 102 -5.69 3.53 25.85
#